data_AF-A0A959ZPS6-F1
#
_entry.id   AF-A0A959ZPS6-F1
#
_cell.length_a   1.000
_cell.length_b   1.000
_cell.length_c   1.000
_cell.angle_alpha   90.00
_cell.angle_beta   90.00
_cell.angle_gamma   90.00
#
_symmetry.space_group_name_H-M   'P 1'
#
loop_
_entity.id
_entity.type
_entity.pdbx_description
1 polymer ?
#
loop_
_entity_poly.entity_id
_entity_poly.type
_entity_poly.pdbx_seq_one_letter_code
_entity_poly.pdbx_strand_id
1 'polypeptide(L)'
;ATTTTSTTTTTTTPPTDISGTALPPTTTTTVTPAITPPVSSSLDSTSTGAVLSRPFSSTSPWNTDVSGEPLDPDSKAMMRRAQKRLAAVEQPNGTVTTEERKITVGLTVNVTRWTVPVFSDNQPGAVSRPTVCRQLTCGSDATTSITIPEDACPDPRFDGWMTALDTGAHVAYDYWRARCEADGSISYHYVKAWELDGPGFQDPTGVSARGSGLPLFAGLITPQEVESGRIEHALAISVPGAAQRRYVQPASRTDGTGARNSVPEGARLRLRDGAEDLLTRKFVRSGTQRETARTIISALQRYGAIIVDRSAAPTMYAQRNADWTDTLPLNLLQDIPLSRFDVVDLPKVHFDPPREGEEQFPAGTPESIPGTSSGSQGEVTP
;
A
#
# COMPACT_ATOMS: atom_id res chain seq x y z
N ALA A 1 -42.83 7.53 27.29
CA ALA A 1 -43.45 6.49 28.11
C ALA A 1 -42.37 5.49 28.48
N THR A 2 -42.05 5.41 29.77
CA THR A 2 -41.00 4.59 30.36
C THR A 2 -41.39 3.12 30.29
N THR A 3 -40.48 2.22 29.91
CA THR A 3 -40.75 0.78 29.99
C THR A 3 -39.65 0.08 30.79
N THR A 4 -40.15 -0.54 31.86
CA THR A 4 -39.47 -1.11 33.02
C THR A 4 -38.87 -2.47 32.70
N THR A 5 -37.71 -2.76 33.26
CA THR A 5 -37.07 -4.09 33.26
C THR A 5 -37.72 -4.99 34.32
N SER A 6 -38.03 -6.23 33.98
CA SER A 6 -38.47 -7.26 34.94
C SER A 6 -37.47 -8.42 34.96
N THR A 7 -37.10 -8.85 36.16
CA THR A 7 -36.20 -10.00 36.41
C THR A 7 -37.00 -11.07 37.15
N THR A 8 -36.99 -12.30 36.64
CA THR A 8 -37.60 -13.46 37.29
C THR A 8 -36.50 -14.41 37.73
N THR A 9 -36.50 -14.81 39.01
CA THR A 9 -35.54 -15.76 39.59
C THR A 9 -36.24 -17.10 39.80
N THR A 10 -35.64 -18.20 39.35
CA THR A 10 -36.13 -19.56 39.64
C THR A 10 -34.99 -20.38 40.23
N THR A 11 -35.17 -20.87 41.45
CA THR A 11 -34.18 -21.67 42.20
C THR A 11 -34.39 -23.15 41.90
N THR A 12 -33.33 -23.87 41.51
CA THR A 12 -33.32 -25.34 41.46
C THR A 12 -32.06 -25.88 42.15
N THR A 13 -32.25 -26.93 42.95
CA THR A 13 -31.25 -27.58 43.81
C THR A 13 -30.36 -28.52 42.99
N PRO A 14 -29.04 -28.60 43.22
CA PRO A 14 -28.17 -29.52 42.48
C PRO A 14 -28.18 -30.94 43.08
N PRO A 15 -27.96 -32.00 42.28
CA PRO A 15 -27.77 -33.37 42.79
C PRO A 15 -26.35 -33.59 43.35
N THR A 16 -26.25 -34.41 44.40
CA THR A 16 -25.01 -34.83 45.08
C THR A 16 -24.44 -36.14 44.52
N ASP A 17 -23.12 -36.23 44.36
CA ASP A 17 -22.38 -37.46 44.02
C ASP A 17 -21.86 -38.20 45.28
N ILE A 18 -21.63 -39.51 45.15
CA ILE A 18 -21.55 -40.58 46.15
C ILE A 18 -20.25 -40.56 46.99
N SER A 19 -19.61 -39.40 47.19
CA SER A 19 -18.38 -39.31 48.01
C SER A 19 -18.24 -38.02 48.84
N GLY A 20 -19.32 -37.27 49.05
CA GLY A 20 -19.43 -36.34 50.20
C GLY A 20 -18.35 -35.25 50.33
N THR A 21 -17.67 -34.87 49.25
CA THR A 21 -16.61 -33.85 49.28
C THR A 21 -17.02 -32.64 48.45
N ALA A 22 -16.98 -31.45 49.04
CA ALA A 22 -17.37 -30.20 48.39
C ALA A 22 -16.34 -29.75 47.35
N LEU A 23 -16.77 -29.53 46.09
CA LEU A 23 -15.96 -28.85 45.07
C LEU A 23 -16.13 -27.32 45.15
N PRO A 24 -15.06 -26.55 44.88
CA PRO A 24 -15.10 -25.08 44.81
C PRO A 24 -15.96 -24.61 43.60
N PRO A 25 -16.57 -23.41 43.68
CA PRO A 25 -17.49 -22.93 42.65
C PRO A 25 -16.76 -22.67 41.33
N THR A 26 -17.12 -23.41 40.29
CA THR A 26 -16.73 -23.13 38.91
C THR A 26 -17.62 -22.01 38.37
N THR A 27 -17.03 -20.84 38.11
CA THR A 27 -17.72 -19.76 37.41
C THR A 27 -17.83 -20.13 35.93
N THR A 28 -19.00 -20.59 35.48
CA THR A 28 -19.29 -20.74 34.06
C THR A 28 -19.74 -19.38 33.51
N THR A 29 -18.84 -18.69 32.82
CA THR A 29 -19.21 -17.54 32.00
C THR A 29 -19.89 -18.05 30.74
N THR A 30 -21.21 -17.91 30.66
CA THR A 30 -21.95 -18.11 29.40
C THR A 30 -21.59 -16.95 28.48
N VAL A 31 -20.61 -17.16 27.61
CA VAL A 31 -20.33 -16.26 26.50
C VAL A 31 -21.45 -16.45 25.48
N THR A 32 -22.31 -15.46 25.35
CA THR A 32 -23.17 -15.32 24.17
C THR A 32 -22.26 -15.41 22.95
N PRO A 33 -22.48 -16.34 22.00
CA PRO A 33 -21.65 -16.39 20.81
C PRO A 33 -21.83 -15.06 20.09
N ALA A 34 -20.78 -14.24 20.11
CA ALA A 34 -20.63 -13.22 19.09
C ALA A 34 -20.70 -13.99 17.76
N ILE A 35 -21.62 -13.57 16.89
CA ILE A 35 -21.70 -14.08 15.53
C ILE A 35 -20.40 -13.64 14.87
N THR A 36 -19.36 -14.46 15.00
CA THR A 36 -18.17 -14.39 14.17
C THR A 36 -18.65 -14.84 12.80
N PRO A 37 -18.68 -13.96 11.78
CA PRO A 37 -18.89 -14.45 10.43
C PRO A 37 -17.75 -15.44 10.15
N PRO A 38 -18.01 -16.56 9.47
CA PRO A 38 -16.95 -17.48 9.11
C PRO A 38 -15.86 -16.70 8.36
N VAL A 39 -14.62 -16.84 8.81
CA VAL A 39 -13.45 -16.48 8.01
C VAL A 39 -13.43 -17.45 6.83
N SER A 40 -14.16 -17.10 5.78
CA SER A 40 -13.97 -17.73 4.47
C SER A 40 -12.55 -17.39 4.02
N SER A 41 -11.68 -18.38 4.13
CA SER A 41 -10.37 -18.42 3.49
C SER A 41 -10.48 -18.90 2.04
N SER A 42 -11.59 -18.59 1.36
CA SER A 42 -11.66 -18.73 -0.08
C SER A 42 -11.09 -17.46 -0.71
N LEU A 43 -9.93 -17.62 -1.35
CA LEU A 43 -9.60 -16.83 -2.53
C LEU A 43 -10.79 -16.95 -3.48
N ASP A 44 -11.71 -15.99 -3.46
CA ASP A 44 -12.79 -15.93 -4.43
C ASP A 44 -12.16 -15.59 -5.79
N SER A 45 -11.80 -16.66 -6.50
CA SER A 45 -11.30 -16.73 -7.87
C SER A 45 -12.35 -16.28 -8.92
N THR A 46 -13.31 -15.45 -8.54
CA THR A 46 -14.36 -14.95 -9.44
C THR A 46 -14.20 -13.47 -9.77
N SER A 47 -13.00 -12.89 -9.65
CA SER A 47 -12.74 -11.58 -10.25
C SER A 47 -12.66 -11.73 -11.77
N THR A 48 -13.69 -11.27 -12.48
CA THR A 48 -13.70 -11.05 -13.93
C THR A 48 -12.83 -9.85 -14.33
N GLY A 49 -11.69 -9.63 -13.65
CA GLY A 49 -10.86 -8.45 -13.85
C GLY A 49 -9.45 -8.65 -13.33
N ALA A 50 -8.53 -7.83 -13.83
CA ALA A 50 -7.08 -7.94 -13.73
C ALA A 50 -6.44 -7.92 -12.33
N VAL A 51 -7.18 -8.08 -11.23
CA VAL A 51 -6.62 -7.95 -9.88
C VAL A 51 -7.25 -8.95 -8.90
N LEU A 52 -6.39 -9.54 -8.08
CA LEU A 52 -6.75 -10.30 -6.88
C LEU A 52 -7.08 -9.31 -5.77
N SER A 53 -8.28 -9.38 -5.19
CA SER A 53 -8.79 -8.41 -4.20
C SER A 53 -8.02 -8.39 -2.87
N ARG A 54 -7.03 -9.27 -2.69
CA ARG A 54 -6.19 -9.32 -1.50
C ARG A 54 -4.95 -10.19 -1.76
N PRO A 55 -3.95 -9.71 -2.51
CA PRO A 55 -2.75 -10.49 -2.75
C PRO A 55 -1.98 -10.72 -1.44
N PHE A 56 -1.11 -11.72 -1.46
CA PHE A 56 -0.22 -12.18 -0.41
C PHE A 56 -0.89 -13.02 0.68
N SER A 57 -0.06 -13.75 1.42
CA SER A 57 -0.47 -14.52 2.59
C SER A 57 -1.23 -13.66 3.62
N SER A 58 -2.07 -14.29 4.42
CA SER A 58 -2.80 -13.62 5.51
C SER A 58 -1.87 -13.04 6.58
N THR A 59 -0.66 -13.58 6.73
CA THR A 59 0.40 -13.09 7.62
C THR A 59 1.28 -12.02 6.98
N SER A 60 1.05 -11.68 5.71
CA SER A 60 1.76 -10.59 5.06
C SER A 60 1.55 -9.29 5.81
N PRO A 61 2.56 -8.41 5.91
CA PRO A 61 2.34 -7.06 6.41
C PRO A 61 1.23 -6.37 5.64
N TRP A 62 1.01 -6.63 4.35
CA TRP A 62 -0.11 -6.04 3.60
C TRP A 62 -1.49 -6.46 4.13
N ASN A 63 -1.64 -7.66 4.68
CA ASN A 63 -2.94 -8.22 5.07
C ASN A 63 -3.20 -8.24 6.59
N THR A 64 -2.27 -7.69 7.37
CA THR A 64 -2.32 -7.69 8.84
C THR A 64 -3.07 -6.46 9.39
N ASP A 65 -4.00 -6.69 10.31
CA ASP A 65 -4.70 -5.65 11.08
C ASP A 65 -3.71 -4.99 12.06
N VAL A 66 -3.65 -3.66 12.06
CA VAL A 66 -2.75 -2.89 12.93
C VAL A 66 -3.49 -1.94 13.85
N SER A 67 -4.82 -2.06 13.97
CA SER A 67 -5.65 -1.15 14.78
C SER A 67 -5.28 -1.17 16.26
N GLY A 68 -4.79 -2.31 16.77
CA GLY A 68 -4.36 -2.50 18.17
C GLY A 68 -2.85 -2.37 18.41
N GLU A 69 -2.04 -2.21 17.37
CA GLU A 69 -0.57 -2.22 17.49
C GLU A 69 -0.05 -0.98 18.24
N PRO A 70 1.08 -1.09 18.97
CA PRO A 70 1.70 0.04 19.63
C PRO A 70 2.18 1.08 18.61
N LEU A 71 2.21 2.33 19.05
CA LEU A 71 2.72 3.44 18.25
C LEU A 71 4.18 3.71 18.60
N ASP A 72 4.95 4.10 17.60
CA ASP A 72 6.33 4.55 17.80
C ASP A 72 6.33 5.84 18.67
N PRO A 73 7.15 5.92 19.73
CA PRO A 73 7.24 7.11 20.59
C PRO A 73 7.58 8.40 19.83
N ASP A 74 8.31 8.31 18.71
CA ASP A 74 8.69 9.43 17.85
C ASP A 74 7.68 9.71 16.72
N SER A 75 6.55 9.00 16.67
CA SER A 75 5.49 9.13 15.64
C SER A 75 5.19 10.59 15.28
N LYS A 76 4.90 11.45 16.27
CA LYS A 76 4.59 12.88 16.02
C LYS A 76 5.74 13.63 15.34
N ALA A 77 6.98 13.34 15.73
CA ALA A 77 8.15 13.99 15.17
C ALA A 77 8.43 13.50 13.74
N MET A 78 8.25 12.21 13.49
CA MET A 78 8.35 11.60 12.16
C MET A 78 7.30 12.16 11.20
N MET A 79 6.02 12.19 11.58
CA MET A 79 4.96 12.72 10.72
C MET A 79 5.15 14.21 10.38
N ARG A 80 5.65 15.02 11.34
CA ARG A 80 5.99 16.43 11.07
C ARG A 80 7.12 16.57 10.04
N ARG A 81 8.09 15.66 10.04
CA ARG A 81 9.20 15.65 9.07
C ARG A 81 8.78 15.08 7.72
N ALA A 82 7.86 14.11 7.70
CA ALA A 82 7.30 13.53 6.49
C ALA A 82 6.60 14.58 5.60
N GLN A 83 6.07 15.65 6.21
CA GLN A 83 5.45 16.77 5.51
C GLN A 83 6.46 17.75 4.88
N LYS A 84 7.77 17.57 5.11
CA LYS A 84 8.81 18.50 4.68
C LYS A 84 9.64 17.88 3.57
N ARG A 85 9.66 18.54 2.42
CA ARG A 85 10.54 18.16 1.31
C ARG A 85 11.76 19.07 1.27
N LEU A 86 12.93 18.48 1.05
CA LEU A 86 14.13 19.21 0.70
C LEU A 86 14.12 19.43 -0.82
N ALA A 87 14.08 20.69 -1.25
CA ALA A 87 14.11 21.08 -2.65
C ALA A 87 15.45 21.74 -2.97
N ALA A 88 16.11 21.28 -4.03
CA ALA A 88 17.20 22.01 -4.65
C ALA A 88 16.63 23.24 -5.36
N VAL A 89 17.12 24.42 -5.02
CA VAL A 89 16.71 25.69 -5.60
C VAL A 89 17.94 26.35 -6.19
N GLU A 90 17.92 26.52 -7.51
CA GLU A 90 18.93 27.30 -8.20
C GLU A 90 18.66 28.78 -7.94
N GLN A 91 19.62 29.44 -7.32
CA GLN A 91 19.60 30.86 -7.03
C GLN A 91 19.99 31.65 -8.29
N PRO A 92 19.63 32.94 -8.39
CA PRO A 92 19.97 33.78 -9.56
C PRO A 92 21.47 33.87 -9.89
N ASN A 93 22.34 33.55 -8.94
CA ASN A 93 23.80 33.51 -9.11
C ASN A 93 24.32 32.13 -9.57
N GLY A 94 23.44 31.19 -9.94
CA GLY A 94 23.78 29.83 -10.37
C GLY A 94 24.13 28.86 -9.24
N THR A 95 24.04 29.27 -7.96
CA THR A 95 24.26 28.36 -6.83
C THR A 95 23.02 27.56 -6.51
N VAL A 96 23.17 26.28 -6.17
CA VAL A 96 22.05 25.44 -5.74
C VAL A 96 22.02 25.40 -4.21
N THR A 97 20.96 25.93 -3.61
CA THR A 97 20.69 25.80 -2.17
C THR A 97 19.61 24.74 -1.92
N THR A 98 19.60 24.18 -0.71
CA THR A 98 18.50 23.31 -0.28
C THR A 98 17.51 24.13 0.53
N GLU A 99 16.28 24.25 0.05
CA GLU A 99 15.17 24.84 0.79
C GLU A 99 14.26 23.75 1.34
N GLU A 100 13.85 23.90 2.60
CA GLU A 100 12.83 23.07 3.19
C GLU A 100 11.45 23.65 2.88
N ARG A 101 10.59 22.87 2.21
CA ARG A 101 9.20 23.24 1.92
C ARG A 101 8.24 22.35 2.70
N LYS A 102 7.40 22.98 3.53
CA LYS A 102 6.32 22.29 4.24
C LYS A 102 5.11 22.13 3.32
N ILE A 103 4.70 20.90 3.10
CA ILE A 103 3.51 20.54 2.34
C ILE A 103 2.30 20.48 3.27
N THR A 104 1.27 21.26 2.95
CA THR A 104 0.03 21.37 3.74
C THR A 104 -1.16 20.71 3.08
N VAL A 105 -1.02 20.25 1.84
CA VAL A 105 -2.03 19.49 1.11
C VAL A 105 -2.32 18.18 1.84
N GLY A 106 -3.61 17.83 1.98
CA GLY A 106 -4.04 16.54 2.52
C GLY A 106 -3.82 15.37 1.56
N LEU A 107 -4.46 14.24 1.85
CA LEU A 107 -4.30 13.02 1.05
C LEU A 107 -4.81 13.20 -0.38
N THR A 108 -4.09 12.62 -1.33
CA THR A 108 -4.47 12.51 -2.73
C THR A 108 -4.46 11.04 -3.15
N VAL A 109 -5.14 10.69 -4.24
CA VAL A 109 -5.17 9.33 -4.81
C VAL A 109 -4.88 9.37 -6.30
N ASN A 110 -3.73 8.83 -6.71
CA ASN A 110 -3.40 8.73 -8.12
C ASN A 110 -4.27 7.67 -8.81
N VAL A 111 -5.04 8.10 -9.81
CA VAL A 111 -5.95 7.23 -10.58
C VAL A 111 -5.54 7.05 -12.05
N THR A 112 -4.83 8.01 -12.65
CA THR A 112 -4.44 7.96 -14.09
C THR A 112 -2.97 8.25 -14.35
N ARG A 113 -2.29 8.90 -13.39
CA ARG A 113 -0.90 9.34 -13.51
C ARG A 113 -0.14 8.89 -12.29
N TRP A 114 1.10 8.41 -12.50
CA TRP A 114 1.98 7.95 -11.41
C TRP A 114 1.30 6.87 -10.55
N THR A 115 0.58 5.96 -11.22
CA THR A 115 -0.01 4.76 -10.64
C THR A 115 0.05 3.63 -11.67
N VAL A 116 -0.25 2.41 -11.26
CA VAL A 116 0.20 1.20 -11.94
C VAL A 116 -0.97 0.59 -12.73
N PRO A 117 -0.85 0.37 -14.04
CA PRO A 117 -1.77 -0.50 -14.76
C PRO A 117 -1.45 -1.95 -14.41
N VAL A 118 -2.50 -2.72 -14.08
CA VAL A 118 -2.40 -4.14 -13.74
C VAL A 118 -3.18 -4.94 -14.78
N PHE A 119 -2.53 -5.93 -15.36
CA PHE A 119 -3.09 -6.81 -16.37
C PHE A 119 -3.01 -8.26 -15.91
N SER A 120 -3.88 -9.14 -16.40
CA SER A 120 -3.86 -10.57 -16.07
C SER A 120 -4.05 -11.43 -17.31
N ASP A 121 -3.42 -12.60 -17.28
CA ASP A 121 -3.61 -13.72 -18.18
C ASP A 121 -5.06 -14.26 -18.27
N ASN A 122 -5.88 -14.04 -17.25
CA ASN A 122 -7.30 -14.42 -17.24
C ASN A 122 -8.24 -13.36 -17.82
N GLN A 123 -7.73 -12.22 -18.28
CA GLN A 123 -8.57 -11.19 -18.90
C GLN A 123 -8.99 -11.59 -20.32
N PRO A 124 -10.17 -11.14 -20.78
CA PRO A 124 -10.57 -11.31 -22.18
C PRO A 124 -9.52 -10.72 -23.15
N GLY A 125 -9.22 -11.48 -24.21
CA GLY A 125 -8.23 -11.06 -25.22
C GLY A 125 -6.77 -11.22 -24.77
N ALA A 126 -6.51 -11.92 -23.66
CA ALA A 126 -5.15 -12.21 -23.24
C ALA A 126 -4.44 -13.14 -24.24
N VAL A 127 -3.25 -12.72 -24.67
CA VAL A 127 -2.39 -13.44 -25.61
C VAL A 127 -0.95 -13.42 -25.11
N SER A 128 -0.17 -14.44 -25.47
CA SER A 128 1.26 -14.48 -25.17
C SER A 128 2.00 -13.42 -26.00
N ARG A 129 2.59 -12.43 -25.33
CA ARG A 129 3.37 -11.36 -25.95
C ARG A 129 4.85 -11.51 -25.60
N PRO A 130 5.76 -11.41 -26.58
CA PRO A 130 7.20 -11.44 -26.31
C PRO A 130 7.63 -10.33 -25.37
N THR A 131 8.58 -10.60 -24.48
CA THR A 131 9.17 -9.62 -23.57
C THR A 131 10.64 -9.44 -23.88
N VAL A 132 11.09 -8.18 -24.01
CA VAL A 132 12.44 -7.84 -24.48
C VAL A 132 13.18 -7.02 -23.43
N CYS A 133 14.23 -7.61 -22.86
CA CYS A 133 15.15 -6.91 -21.98
C CYS A 133 16.01 -5.91 -22.78
N ARG A 134 16.05 -4.64 -22.34
CA ARG A 134 16.84 -3.56 -22.95
C ARG A 134 18.11 -3.19 -22.18
N GLN A 135 18.52 -4.03 -21.24
CA GLN A 135 19.74 -3.89 -20.46
C GLN A 135 20.59 -5.15 -20.63
N LEU A 136 21.85 -5.12 -20.17
CA LEU A 136 22.68 -6.33 -20.11
C LEU A 136 22.06 -7.38 -19.18
N THR A 137 21.39 -6.93 -18.11
CA THR A 137 20.64 -7.77 -17.18
C THR A 137 19.43 -6.96 -16.70
N CYS A 138 18.23 -7.52 -16.85
CA CYS A 138 16.97 -6.89 -16.41
C CYS A 138 16.41 -7.49 -15.11
N GLY A 139 17.26 -8.20 -14.35
CA GLY A 139 16.86 -9.01 -13.19
C GLY A 139 16.86 -10.51 -13.50
N SER A 140 16.99 -11.32 -12.45
CA SER A 140 16.90 -12.79 -12.54
C SER A 140 15.52 -13.29 -12.94
N ASP A 141 14.50 -12.45 -12.75
CA ASP A 141 13.10 -12.78 -12.93
C ASP A 141 12.63 -12.50 -14.38
N ALA A 142 13.58 -12.23 -15.29
CA ALA A 142 13.32 -11.95 -16.69
C ALA A 142 12.70 -13.15 -17.40
N THR A 143 11.54 -12.94 -18.00
CA THR A 143 10.86 -13.92 -18.85
C THR A 143 11.02 -13.55 -20.33
N THR A 144 10.80 -14.52 -21.21
CA THR A 144 10.78 -14.33 -22.69
C THR A 144 9.42 -13.94 -23.23
N SER A 145 8.35 -14.13 -22.44
CA SER A 145 6.99 -13.71 -22.76
C SER A 145 6.15 -13.52 -21.51
N ILE A 146 5.04 -12.80 -21.65
CA ILE A 146 3.94 -12.71 -20.68
C ILE A 146 2.60 -12.82 -21.39
N THR A 147 1.59 -13.36 -20.71
CA THR A 147 0.22 -13.46 -21.22
C THR A 147 -0.62 -12.32 -20.63
N ILE A 148 -1.04 -11.40 -21.48
CA ILE A 148 -1.80 -10.18 -21.12
C ILE A 148 -2.71 -9.80 -22.28
N PRO A 149 -3.76 -8.97 -22.09
CA PRO A 149 -4.58 -8.46 -23.19
C PRO A 149 -3.73 -7.87 -24.33
N GLU A 150 -4.16 -8.08 -25.57
CA GLU A 150 -3.43 -7.61 -26.76
C GLU A 150 -3.19 -6.09 -26.75
N ASP A 151 -4.16 -5.33 -26.22
CA ASP A 151 -4.12 -3.86 -26.08
C ASP A 151 -3.46 -3.37 -24.78
N ALA A 152 -3.02 -4.28 -23.90
CA ALA A 152 -2.38 -3.93 -22.65
C ALA A 152 -1.08 -3.16 -22.89
N CYS A 153 -0.98 -1.94 -22.36
CA CYS A 153 0.25 -1.18 -22.41
C CYS A 153 0.68 -0.61 -21.05
N PRO A 154 1.99 -0.53 -20.78
CA PRO A 154 2.54 0.14 -19.60
C PRO A 154 2.11 1.61 -19.50
N ASP A 155 2.30 2.22 -18.33
CA ASP A 155 2.20 3.68 -18.24
C ASP A 155 3.23 4.32 -19.21
N PRO A 156 2.82 5.18 -20.15
CA PRO A 156 3.71 5.71 -21.19
C PRO A 156 4.76 6.70 -20.63
N ARG A 157 4.67 7.10 -19.36
CA ARG A 157 5.60 8.03 -18.73
C ARG A 157 6.95 7.39 -18.47
N PHE A 158 7.87 8.21 -17.98
CA PHE A 158 9.28 7.87 -17.83
C PHE A 158 9.51 6.51 -17.17
N ASP A 159 8.84 6.24 -16.05
CA ASP A 159 9.01 5.00 -15.27
C ASP A 159 8.43 3.76 -15.94
N GLY A 160 7.47 3.88 -16.86
CA GLY A 160 6.98 2.72 -17.60
C GLY A 160 6.39 1.62 -16.73
N TRP A 161 5.76 1.96 -15.58
CA TRP A 161 5.26 0.95 -14.66
C TRP A 161 4.15 0.12 -15.30
N MET A 162 4.22 -1.18 -15.03
CA MET A 162 3.23 -2.17 -15.42
C MET A 162 3.36 -3.37 -14.48
N THR A 163 2.22 -3.92 -14.05
CA THR A 163 2.17 -5.24 -13.43
C THR A 163 1.42 -6.20 -14.35
N ALA A 164 1.98 -7.39 -14.58
CA ALA A 164 1.31 -8.50 -15.26
C ALA A 164 1.13 -9.66 -14.28
N LEU A 165 -0.11 -10.12 -14.10
CA LEU A 165 -0.45 -11.26 -13.26
C LEU A 165 -0.49 -12.52 -14.13
N ASP A 166 0.28 -13.52 -13.70
CA ASP A 166 0.17 -14.91 -14.12
C ASP A 166 -0.60 -15.65 -13.02
N THR A 167 -1.91 -15.73 -13.19
CA THR A 167 -2.80 -16.32 -12.19
C THR A 167 -2.66 -17.84 -12.13
N GLY A 168 -2.28 -18.49 -13.24
CA GLY A 168 -1.99 -19.92 -13.25
C GLY A 168 -0.73 -20.29 -12.47
N ALA A 169 0.32 -19.46 -12.54
CA ALA A 169 1.56 -19.65 -11.81
C ALA A 169 1.56 -19.00 -10.41
N HIS A 170 0.53 -18.25 -10.05
CA HIS A 170 0.46 -17.47 -8.81
C HIS A 170 1.62 -16.46 -8.68
N VAL A 171 1.97 -15.77 -9.76
CA VAL A 171 3.07 -14.80 -9.81
C VAL A 171 2.61 -13.47 -10.41
N ALA A 172 3.10 -12.36 -9.88
CA ALA A 172 3.02 -11.04 -10.50
C ALA A 172 4.41 -10.59 -10.97
N TYR A 173 4.48 -10.04 -12.18
CA TYR A 173 5.67 -9.45 -12.75
C TYR A 173 5.53 -7.92 -12.78
N ASP A 174 6.36 -7.25 -11.98
CA ASP A 174 6.44 -5.79 -11.95
C ASP A 174 7.56 -5.30 -12.85
N TYR A 175 7.21 -4.50 -13.85
CA TYR A 175 8.14 -3.98 -14.83
C TYR A 175 8.47 -2.50 -14.58
N TRP A 176 9.73 -2.17 -14.77
CA TRP A 176 10.22 -0.79 -14.84
C TRP A 176 10.78 -0.48 -16.23
N ARG A 177 10.49 0.74 -16.68
CA ARG A 177 10.71 1.26 -18.04
C ARG A 177 10.06 0.36 -19.08
N ALA A 178 8.88 -0.21 -18.81
CA ALA A 178 8.22 -1.01 -19.82
C ALA A 178 7.67 -0.13 -20.95
N ARG A 179 7.69 -0.64 -22.18
CA ARG A 179 7.15 0.02 -23.38
C ARG A 179 6.43 -1.00 -24.24
N CYS A 180 5.34 -0.58 -24.86
CA CYS A 180 4.77 -1.29 -26.01
C CYS A 180 5.58 -0.96 -27.25
N GLU A 181 6.03 -1.98 -27.95
CA GLU A 181 6.78 -1.86 -29.20
C GLU A 181 5.86 -2.04 -30.42
N ALA A 182 6.31 -1.56 -31.58
CA ALA A 182 5.53 -1.61 -32.82
C ALA A 182 5.29 -3.05 -33.34
N ASP A 183 6.13 -4.00 -32.93
CA ASP A 183 6.00 -5.43 -33.24
C ASP A 183 5.08 -6.18 -32.27
N GLY A 184 4.45 -5.46 -31.33
CA GLY A 184 3.56 -6.04 -30.32
C GLY A 184 4.29 -6.58 -29.09
N SER A 185 5.62 -6.55 -29.02
CA SER A 185 6.37 -6.96 -27.83
C SER A 185 6.28 -5.93 -26.70
N ILE A 186 6.61 -6.36 -25.48
CA ILE A 186 6.81 -5.49 -24.32
C ILE A 186 8.31 -5.42 -24.01
N SER A 187 8.94 -4.28 -24.26
CA SER A 187 10.33 -4.06 -23.88
C SER A 187 10.44 -3.44 -22.48
N TYR A 188 11.50 -3.70 -21.73
CA TYR A 188 11.66 -3.21 -20.35
C TYR A 188 13.12 -3.08 -19.94
N HIS A 189 13.41 -2.38 -18.84
CA HIS A 189 14.77 -2.28 -18.30
C HIS A 189 14.98 -3.14 -17.05
N TYR A 190 13.91 -3.40 -16.30
CA TYR A 190 13.97 -4.25 -15.11
C TYR A 190 12.62 -4.93 -14.88
N VAL A 191 12.65 -6.16 -14.35
CA VAL A 191 11.46 -6.89 -13.90
C VAL A 191 11.74 -7.57 -12.56
N LYS A 192 10.71 -7.59 -11.71
CA LYS A 192 10.69 -8.35 -10.46
C LYS A 192 9.47 -9.26 -10.44
N ALA A 193 9.67 -10.53 -10.10
CA ALA A 193 8.58 -11.47 -9.82
C ALA A 193 8.22 -11.46 -8.33
N TRP A 194 6.92 -11.57 -8.06
CA TRP A 194 6.34 -11.64 -6.73
C TRP A 194 5.36 -12.80 -6.65
N GLU A 195 5.51 -13.66 -5.64
CA GLU A 195 4.51 -14.67 -5.34
C GLU A 195 3.21 -14.01 -4.86
N LEU A 196 2.10 -14.35 -5.51
CA LEU A 196 0.77 -13.82 -5.18
C LEU A 196 0.25 -14.34 -3.84
N ASP A 197 0.77 -15.46 -3.35
CA ASP A 197 0.43 -16.01 -2.02
C ASP A 197 1.58 -15.85 -1.01
N GLY A 198 2.65 -15.17 -1.41
CA GLY A 198 3.88 -15.02 -0.63
C GLY A 198 3.80 -13.96 0.47
N PRO A 199 4.95 -13.51 0.99
CA PRO A 199 5.00 -12.49 2.04
C PRO A 199 4.69 -11.07 1.53
N GLY A 200 4.82 -10.81 0.23
CA GLY A 200 4.60 -9.47 -0.37
C GLY A 200 5.73 -8.46 -0.09
N PHE A 201 6.90 -8.96 0.27
CA PHE A 201 8.14 -8.19 0.42
C PHE A 201 9.34 -9.09 0.16
N GLN A 202 10.54 -8.51 0.12
CA GLN A 202 11.80 -9.23 -0.11
C GLN A 202 12.84 -8.83 0.94
N ASP A 203 13.93 -9.58 0.99
CA ASP A 203 15.01 -9.32 1.92
C ASP A 203 15.60 -7.91 1.75
N PRO A 204 16.13 -7.32 2.85
CA PRO A 204 16.82 -6.04 2.80
C PRO A 204 17.86 -5.99 1.68
N THR A 205 18.05 -4.81 1.08
CA THR A 205 18.91 -4.55 -0.08
C THR A 205 18.41 -5.09 -1.44
N GLY A 206 17.31 -5.86 -1.49
CA GLY A 206 16.69 -6.29 -2.76
C GLY A 206 16.16 -5.11 -3.59
N VAL A 207 16.40 -5.11 -4.91
CA VAL A 207 15.82 -4.14 -5.87
C VAL A 207 14.41 -4.55 -6.27
N SER A 208 13.55 -3.58 -6.61
CA SER A 208 12.33 -3.84 -7.38
C SER A 208 12.12 -2.75 -8.44
N ALA A 209 10.99 -2.81 -9.15
CA ALA A 209 10.55 -1.74 -10.05
C ALA A 209 10.14 -0.43 -9.32
N ARG A 210 10.05 -0.46 -7.99
CA ARG A 210 9.75 0.67 -7.10
C ARG A 210 10.98 1.06 -6.27
N GLY A 211 11.16 2.35 -5.99
CA GLY A 211 12.33 2.87 -5.25
C GLY A 211 12.54 2.26 -3.85
N SER A 212 11.46 1.95 -3.14
CA SER A 212 11.50 1.27 -1.83
C SER A 212 11.78 -0.24 -1.89
N GLY A 213 11.84 -0.81 -3.09
CA GLY A 213 11.98 -2.26 -3.30
C GLY A 213 10.72 -3.07 -3.04
N LEU A 214 9.58 -2.42 -2.79
CA LEU A 214 8.26 -3.06 -2.63
C LEU A 214 7.58 -3.35 -3.99
N PRO A 215 6.54 -4.21 -4.02
CA PRO A 215 5.76 -4.43 -5.24
C PRO A 215 5.02 -3.16 -5.70
N LEU A 216 4.79 -3.05 -7.01
CA LEU A 216 4.03 -1.97 -7.63
C LEU A 216 2.53 -2.10 -7.36
N PHE A 217 2.00 -3.33 -7.46
CA PHE A 217 0.57 -3.60 -7.29
C PHE A 217 0.11 -3.72 -5.83
N ALA A 218 1.04 -3.90 -4.90
CA ALA A 218 0.71 -4.02 -3.48
C ALA A 218 0.11 -2.71 -2.96
N GLY A 219 -1.04 -2.80 -2.28
CA GLY A 219 -1.70 -1.67 -1.67
C GLY A 219 -2.42 -0.71 -2.64
N LEU A 220 -2.64 -1.12 -3.90
CA LEU A 220 -3.51 -0.38 -4.82
C LEU A 220 -4.97 -0.47 -4.38
N ILE A 221 -5.71 0.62 -4.52
CA ILE A 221 -7.18 0.62 -4.43
C ILE A 221 -7.74 0.08 -5.74
N THR A 222 -8.64 -0.90 -5.66
CA THR A 222 -9.29 -1.52 -6.82
C THR A 222 -10.77 -1.16 -6.93
N PRO A 223 -11.36 -1.18 -8.15
CA PRO A 223 -12.78 -0.90 -8.33
C PRO A 223 -13.68 -1.86 -7.56
N GLN A 224 -13.31 -3.15 -7.50
CA GLN A 224 -14.08 -4.20 -6.83
C GLN A 224 -14.15 -3.97 -5.31
N GLU A 225 -13.09 -3.44 -4.71
CA GLU A 225 -13.09 -3.08 -3.29
C GLU A 225 -13.95 -1.85 -3.00
N VAL A 226 -13.92 -0.85 -3.88
CA VAL A 226 -14.80 0.32 -3.77
C VAL A 226 -16.26 -0.09 -3.96
N GLU A 227 -16.56 -0.95 -4.92
CA GLU A 227 -17.91 -1.47 -5.19
C GLU A 227 -18.43 -2.33 -4.04
N SER A 228 -17.58 -3.19 -3.45
CA SER A 228 -17.95 -4.01 -2.30
C SER A 228 -17.96 -3.25 -0.96
N GLY A 229 -17.48 -2.00 -0.96
CA GLY A 229 -17.38 -1.14 0.22
C GLY A 229 -16.36 -1.62 1.26
N ARG A 230 -15.39 -2.46 0.85
CA ARG A 230 -14.37 -3.04 1.74
C ARG A 230 -13.03 -3.17 1.02
N ILE A 231 -12.00 -2.58 1.62
CA ILE A 231 -10.59 -2.81 1.30
C ILE A 231 -9.99 -3.57 2.50
N GLU A 232 -9.44 -4.75 2.25
CA GLU A 232 -9.00 -5.66 3.31
C GLU A 232 -7.48 -5.81 3.43
N HIS A 233 -6.76 -4.80 2.97
CA HIS A 233 -5.31 -4.75 3.05
C HIS A 233 -4.83 -3.33 3.36
N ALA A 234 -3.55 -3.20 3.68
CA ALA A 234 -2.89 -1.93 3.87
C ALA A 234 -2.73 -1.21 2.53
N LEU A 235 -2.91 0.11 2.53
CA LEU A 235 -2.78 0.90 1.31
C LEU A 235 -1.33 1.33 1.07
N ALA A 236 -0.91 1.39 -0.18
CA ALA A 236 0.34 2.03 -0.54
C ALA A 236 0.20 3.55 -0.41
N ILE A 237 1.13 4.19 0.30
CA ILE A 237 1.17 5.65 0.43
C ILE A 237 2.58 6.19 0.20
N SER A 238 2.66 7.38 -0.36
CA SER A 238 3.89 8.12 -0.53
C SER A 238 3.81 9.44 0.19
N VAL A 239 4.94 9.88 0.74
CA VAL A 239 5.02 11.08 1.58
C VAL A 239 6.04 12.08 1.03
N PRO A 240 5.86 13.38 1.29
CA PRO A 240 6.78 14.41 0.78
C PRO A 240 8.26 14.25 1.13
N GLY A 241 8.53 13.75 2.34
CA GLY A 241 9.87 13.64 2.88
C GLY A 241 10.12 12.29 3.53
N ALA A 242 9.99 11.18 2.80
CA ALA A 242 10.43 9.87 3.27
C ALA A 242 11.93 9.91 3.65
N ALA A 243 12.32 9.20 4.70
CA ALA A 243 13.66 9.30 5.26
C ALA A 243 14.73 8.88 4.24
N GLN A 244 15.69 9.75 3.97
CA GLN A 244 16.84 9.36 3.16
C GLN A 244 17.71 8.33 3.90
N ARG A 245 18.24 7.36 3.16
CA ARG A 245 19.23 6.36 3.61
C ARG A 245 18.78 5.45 4.75
N ARG A 246 17.50 5.46 5.12
CA ARG A 246 16.93 4.62 6.18
C ARG A 246 15.59 4.08 5.75
N TYR A 247 15.44 2.77 5.83
CA TYR A 247 14.19 2.07 5.59
C TYR A 247 13.94 1.06 6.71
N VAL A 248 12.72 0.54 6.76
CA VAL A 248 12.32 -0.57 7.62
C VAL A 248 11.58 -1.59 6.77
N GLN A 249 11.59 -2.87 7.15
CA GLN A 249 10.74 -3.86 6.48
C GLN A 249 9.25 -3.48 6.63
N PRO A 250 8.39 -3.70 5.61
CA PRO A 250 8.62 -4.52 4.42
C PRO A 250 9.45 -3.89 3.28
N ALA A 251 9.87 -2.62 3.37
CA ALA A 251 10.76 -2.08 2.35
C ALA A 251 12.13 -2.75 2.39
N SER A 252 12.77 -2.89 1.23
CA SER A 252 14.12 -3.45 1.09
C SER A 252 15.15 -2.39 0.66
N ARG A 253 14.69 -1.20 0.26
CA ARG A 253 15.50 -0.07 -0.23
C ARG A 253 14.89 1.24 0.23
N THR A 254 15.60 2.34 -0.02
CA THR A 254 14.91 3.63 -0.08
C THR A 254 15.52 4.61 -1.08
N ASP A 255 14.65 5.39 -1.72
CA ASP A 255 15.02 6.58 -2.51
C ASP A 255 14.51 7.89 -1.87
N GLY A 256 14.20 7.84 -0.57
CA GLY A 256 13.67 8.96 0.20
C GLY A 256 14.54 10.22 0.15
N THR A 257 13.88 11.38 0.11
CA THR A 257 14.53 12.71 -0.01
C THR A 257 14.37 13.59 1.23
N GLY A 258 13.82 13.07 2.31
CA GLY A 258 13.60 13.76 3.57
C GLY A 258 14.81 13.73 4.50
N ALA A 259 14.65 14.32 5.69
CA ALA A 259 15.65 14.19 6.75
C ALA A 259 15.83 12.71 7.15
N ARG A 260 17.03 12.31 7.56
CA ARG A 260 17.31 10.91 7.99
C ARG A 260 16.46 10.46 9.17
N ASN A 261 15.95 11.37 9.99
CA ASN A 261 15.04 11.07 11.10
C ASN A 261 13.56 11.37 10.78
N SER A 262 13.23 11.48 9.50
CA SER A 262 11.85 11.40 9.01
C SER A 262 11.32 9.97 9.11
N VAL A 263 10.06 9.78 8.72
CA VAL A 263 9.47 8.45 8.62
C VAL A 263 10.15 7.66 7.48
N PRO A 264 10.62 6.42 7.72
CA PRO A 264 11.25 5.60 6.68
C PRO A 264 10.24 4.98 5.72
N GLU A 265 10.66 4.69 4.49
CA GLU A 265 9.94 3.75 3.63
C GLU A 265 9.84 2.38 4.31
N GLY A 266 8.72 1.70 4.06
CA GLY A 266 8.27 0.50 4.76
C GLY A 266 7.55 0.77 6.08
N ALA A 267 7.65 1.97 6.66
CA ALA A 267 6.91 2.28 7.88
C ALA A 267 5.39 2.15 7.67
N ARG A 268 4.72 1.67 8.71
CA ARG A 268 3.27 1.51 8.73
C ARG A 268 2.62 2.73 9.40
N LEU A 269 1.76 3.41 8.66
CA LEU A 269 0.96 4.54 9.12
C LEU A 269 -0.44 4.07 9.48
N ARG A 270 -0.95 4.45 10.66
CA ARG A 270 -2.34 4.21 11.07
C ARG A 270 -3.10 5.53 11.10
N LEU A 271 -4.24 5.60 10.41
CA LEU A 271 -5.13 6.75 10.48
C LEU A 271 -5.87 6.73 11.81
N ARG A 272 -5.86 7.87 12.52
CA ARG A 272 -6.63 8.03 13.76
C ARG A 272 -8.14 8.11 13.49
N ASP A 273 -8.93 7.78 14.50
CA ASP A 273 -10.39 7.94 14.50
C ASP A 273 -10.85 9.38 14.22
N GLY A 274 -12.12 9.53 13.81
CA GLY A 274 -12.76 10.82 13.49
C GLY A 274 -12.25 11.48 12.21
N ALA A 275 -11.65 10.72 11.29
CA ALA A 275 -11.19 11.25 10.01
C ALA A 275 -12.36 11.53 9.05
N GLU A 276 -13.45 10.77 9.14
CA GLU A 276 -14.66 11.00 8.35
C GLU A 276 -15.30 12.38 8.62
N ASP A 277 -15.23 12.85 9.86
CA ASP A 277 -15.77 14.15 10.28
C ASP A 277 -15.08 15.34 9.59
N LEU A 278 -13.89 15.13 9.02
CA LEU A 278 -13.17 16.15 8.27
C LEU A 278 -13.72 16.32 6.85
N LEU A 279 -14.46 15.34 6.32
CA LEU A 279 -14.87 15.33 4.92
C LEU A 279 -15.91 16.41 4.61
N THR A 280 -15.50 17.41 3.84
CA THR A 280 -16.34 18.53 3.43
C THR A 280 -16.93 18.33 2.04
N ARG A 281 -17.94 19.16 1.70
CA ARG A 281 -18.50 19.21 0.34
C ARG A 281 -17.56 19.81 -0.71
N LYS A 282 -16.38 20.31 -0.33
CA LYS A 282 -15.38 20.83 -1.27
C LYS A 282 -14.86 19.71 -2.18
N PHE A 283 -14.57 18.57 -1.59
CA PHE A 283 -13.98 17.41 -2.27
C PHE A 283 -14.93 16.22 -2.36
N VAL A 284 -15.85 16.05 -1.40
CA VAL A 284 -16.84 14.96 -1.39
C VAL A 284 -18.21 15.50 -1.80
N ARG A 285 -18.58 15.29 -3.07
CA ARG A 285 -19.71 15.97 -3.72
C ARG A 285 -20.95 15.10 -3.90
N SER A 286 -20.83 13.77 -3.78
CA SER A 286 -21.93 12.83 -3.94
C SER A 286 -21.99 11.79 -2.81
N GLY A 287 -23.10 11.05 -2.73
CA GLY A 287 -23.25 9.90 -1.82
C GLY A 287 -22.21 8.80 -2.11
N THR A 288 -22.04 8.46 -3.38
CA THR A 288 -21.02 7.50 -3.86
C THR A 288 -19.61 7.91 -3.41
N GLN A 289 -19.22 9.17 -3.61
CA GLN A 289 -17.91 9.65 -3.16
C GLN A 289 -17.74 9.55 -1.64
N ARG A 290 -18.80 9.77 -0.87
CA ARG A 290 -18.76 9.62 0.59
C ARG A 290 -18.59 8.16 1.00
N GLU A 291 -19.24 7.23 0.32
CA GLU A 291 -19.08 5.79 0.54
C GLU A 291 -17.68 5.29 0.16
N THR A 292 -17.15 5.74 -0.99
CA THR A 292 -15.76 5.49 -1.39
C THR A 292 -14.77 6.01 -0.33
N ALA A 293 -14.97 7.24 0.15
CA ALA A 293 -14.11 7.83 1.16
C ALA A 293 -14.14 7.04 2.48
N ARG A 294 -15.33 6.60 2.93
CA ARG A 294 -15.50 5.75 4.11
C ARG A 294 -14.79 4.42 3.98
N THR A 295 -14.88 3.80 2.80
CA THR A 295 -14.22 2.53 2.49
C THR A 295 -12.70 2.65 2.67
N ILE A 296 -12.11 3.71 2.09
CA ILE A 296 -10.67 3.98 2.21
C ILE A 296 -10.28 4.34 3.64
N ILE A 297 -11.04 5.19 4.33
CA ILE A 297 -10.78 5.58 5.72
C ILE A 297 -10.78 4.35 6.64
N SER A 298 -11.75 3.45 6.46
CA SER A 298 -11.86 2.22 7.26
C SER A 298 -10.63 1.33 7.10
N ALA A 299 -10.12 1.19 5.86
CA ALA A 299 -8.90 0.44 5.60
C ALA A 299 -7.66 1.11 6.23
N LEU A 300 -7.55 2.43 6.14
CA LEU A 300 -6.45 3.19 6.75
C LEU A 300 -6.47 3.15 8.30
N GLN A 301 -7.64 2.98 8.90
CA GLN A 301 -7.77 2.81 10.35
C GLN A 301 -7.44 1.38 10.79
N ARG A 302 -7.90 0.38 10.03
CA ARG A 302 -7.75 -1.04 10.36
C ARG A 302 -6.40 -1.61 9.94
N TYR A 303 -6.11 -1.55 8.65
CA TYR A 303 -4.89 -2.10 8.07
C TYR A 303 -3.78 -1.05 7.97
N GLY A 304 -4.10 0.24 7.94
CA GLY A 304 -3.11 1.29 7.80
C GLY A 304 -2.62 1.47 6.36
N ALA A 305 -1.52 2.19 6.20
CA ALA A 305 -0.83 2.38 4.94
C ALA A 305 0.67 2.13 5.10
N ILE A 306 1.31 1.53 4.11
CA ILE A 306 2.77 1.33 4.07
C ILE A 306 3.37 2.43 3.22
N ILE A 307 4.44 3.07 3.72
CA ILE A 307 5.16 4.06 2.95
C ILE A 307 5.98 3.37 1.86
N VAL A 308 5.67 3.64 0.59
CA VAL A 308 6.25 2.93 -0.55
C VAL A 308 7.13 3.80 -1.44
N ASP A 309 7.04 5.12 -1.32
CA ASP A 309 7.76 6.07 -2.19
C ASP A 309 7.73 7.48 -1.59
N ARG A 310 8.34 8.41 -2.30
CA ARG A 310 8.23 9.85 -2.08
C ARG A 310 7.39 10.54 -3.15
N SER A 311 6.75 11.65 -2.79
CA SER A 311 5.84 12.36 -3.68
C SER A 311 5.80 13.86 -3.40
N ALA A 312 5.13 14.67 -4.23
CA ALA A 312 5.01 16.11 -3.97
C ALA A 312 3.96 16.43 -2.88
N ALA A 313 2.95 15.58 -2.74
CA ALA A 313 1.91 15.61 -1.72
C ALA A 313 1.72 14.21 -1.14
N PRO A 314 1.12 14.03 0.04
CA PRO A 314 0.74 12.71 0.52
C PRO A 314 -0.19 12.02 -0.50
N THR A 315 0.22 10.87 -1.03
CA THR A 315 -0.46 10.26 -2.19
C THR A 315 -0.60 8.76 -2.04
N MET A 316 -1.82 8.25 -2.21
CA MET A 316 -2.13 6.83 -2.36
C MET A 316 -2.34 6.49 -3.84
N TYR A 317 -2.52 5.20 -4.13
CA TYR A 317 -2.51 4.68 -5.49
C TYR A 317 -3.76 3.84 -5.74
N ALA A 318 -4.44 4.10 -6.86
CA ALA A 318 -5.52 3.27 -7.36
C ALA A 318 -5.11 2.65 -8.70
N GLN A 319 -5.65 1.48 -9.03
CA GLN A 319 -5.34 0.78 -10.29
C GLN A 319 -5.54 1.70 -11.51
N ARG A 320 -4.53 1.85 -12.36
CA ARG A 320 -4.56 2.85 -13.45
C ARG A 320 -5.58 2.56 -14.55
N ASN A 321 -5.70 1.29 -14.95
CA ASN A 321 -6.50 0.84 -16.09
C ASN A 321 -7.94 0.48 -15.71
N ALA A 322 -8.48 1.16 -14.69
CA ALA A 322 -9.86 1.08 -14.27
C ALA A 322 -10.59 2.40 -14.52
N ASP A 323 -11.93 2.34 -14.57
CA ASP A 323 -12.76 3.54 -14.66
C ASP A 323 -13.08 4.07 -13.25
N TRP A 324 -12.50 5.22 -12.92
CA TRP A 324 -12.70 5.92 -11.65
C TRP A 324 -13.65 7.11 -11.76
N THR A 325 -14.30 7.27 -12.92
CA THR A 325 -15.22 8.37 -13.17
C THR A 325 -16.32 8.35 -12.11
N ASP A 326 -16.57 9.52 -11.52
CA ASP A 326 -17.56 9.76 -10.46
C ASP A 326 -17.36 9.03 -9.11
N THR A 327 -16.51 8.01 -9.02
CA THR A 327 -16.30 7.19 -7.80
C THR A 327 -15.11 7.65 -6.96
N LEU A 328 -13.95 7.90 -7.58
CA LEU A 328 -12.68 8.20 -6.89
C LEU A 328 -11.91 9.33 -7.57
N PRO A 329 -12.29 10.61 -7.37
CA PRO A 329 -11.47 11.72 -7.84
C PRO A 329 -10.15 11.82 -7.05
N LEU A 330 -9.10 12.34 -7.70
CA LEU A 330 -7.75 12.51 -7.12
C LEU A 330 -7.74 13.16 -5.73
N ASN A 331 -8.63 14.13 -5.50
CA ASN A 331 -8.68 14.94 -4.30
C ASN A 331 -9.73 14.48 -3.28
N LEU A 332 -10.33 13.29 -3.44
CA LEU A 332 -11.44 12.82 -2.60
C LEU A 332 -11.16 12.94 -1.09
N LEU A 333 -9.91 12.69 -0.69
CA LEU A 333 -9.47 12.65 0.71
C LEU A 333 -8.62 13.85 1.12
N GLN A 334 -8.63 14.93 0.33
CA GLN A 334 -7.74 16.08 0.52
C GLN A 334 -8.05 16.89 1.79
N ASP A 335 -9.21 16.68 2.41
CA ASP A 335 -9.55 17.22 3.74
C ASP A 335 -8.82 16.50 4.90
N ILE A 336 -8.24 15.32 4.67
CA ILE A 336 -7.50 14.56 5.68
C ILE A 336 -6.01 14.91 5.59
N PRO A 337 -5.43 15.65 6.54
CA PRO A 337 -4.01 15.95 6.52
C PRO A 337 -3.17 14.77 7.01
N LEU A 338 -1.91 14.70 6.56
CA LEU A 338 -0.96 13.68 6.99
C LEU A 338 -0.73 13.67 8.53
N SER A 339 -1.00 14.78 9.22
CA SER A 339 -0.93 14.87 10.68
C SER A 339 -1.99 14.06 11.45
N ARG A 340 -2.99 13.49 10.74
CA ARG A 340 -3.98 12.56 11.31
C ARG A 340 -3.49 11.13 11.39
N PHE A 341 -2.30 10.85 10.90
CA PHE A 341 -1.68 9.53 11.00
C PHE A 341 -0.73 9.46 12.19
N ASP A 342 -0.59 8.26 12.72
CA ASP A 342 0.48 7.85 13.60
C ASP A 342 1.35 6.79 12.93
N VAL A 343 2.63 6.73 13.32
CA VAL A 343 3.54 5.66 12.93
C VAL A 343 3.37 4.51 13.92
N VAL A 344 3.01 3.33 13.43
CA VAL A 344 3.07 2.08 14.20
C VAL A 344 4.52 1.79 14.55
N ASP A 345 4.77 1.15 15.70
CA ASP A 345 6.12 0.89 16.20
C ASP A 345 7.05 0.31 15.13
N LEU A 346 8.22 0.93 14.97
CA LEU A 346 9.12 0.59 13.88
C LEU A 346 9.90 -0.69 14.19
N PRO A 347 10.04 -1.61 13.22
CA PRO A 347 10.95 -2.73 13.38
C PRO A 347 12.41 -2.26 13.22
N LYS A 348 13.33 -3.21 13.06
CA LYS A 348 14.74 -2.92 12.80
C LYS A 348 14.88 -1.93 11.63
N VAL A 349 15.65 -0.86 11.88
CA VAL A 349 16.05 0.11 10.86
C VAL A 349 17.24 -0.44 10.08
N HIS A 350 17.17 -0.35 8.75
CA HIS A 350 18.22 -0.67 7.81
C HIS A 350 18.75 0.59 7.12
N PHE A 351 19.94 0.52 6.53
CA PHE A 351 20.59 1.63 5.84
C PHE A 351 20.76 1.37 4.34
N ASP A 352 20.62 2.43 3.55
CA ASP A 352 20.85 2.43 2.10
C ASP A 352 21.80 3.59 1.72
N PRO A 353 23.05 3.32 1.28
CA PRO A 353 23.67 2.01 1.20
C PRO A 353 23.92 1.38 2.59
N PRO A 354 24.11 0.05 2.67
CA PRO A 354 24.43 -0.65 3.92
C PRO A 354 25.67 -0.06 4.61
N ARG A 355 25.67 -0.07 5.94
CA ARG A 355 26.87 0.30 6.70
C ARG A 355 27.90 -0.82 6.67
N GLU A 356 29.13 -0.49 7.01
CA GLU A 356 30.19 -1.48 7.20
C GLU A 356 29.75 -2.55 8.21
N GLY A 357 29.75 -3.82 7.80
CA GLY A 357 29.29 -4.95 8.61
C GLY A 357 27.79 -5.31 8.48
N GLU A 358 27.01 -4.55 7.71
CA GLU A 358 25.65 -4.95 7.29
C GLU A 358 25.67 -5.70 5.95
N GLU A 359 24.61 -6.47 5.68
CA GLU A 359 24.46 -7.25 4.45
C GLU A 359 24.66 -6.35 3.21
N GLN A 360 25.61 -6.73 2.36
CA GLN A 360 25.95 -5.96 1.17
C GLN A 360 25.00 -6.28 0.01
N PHE A 361 24.87 -5.36 -0.94
CA PHE A 361 24.04 -5.57 -2.12
C PHE A 361 24.46 -6.85 -2.89
N PRO A 362 23.49 -7.61 -3.43
CA PRO A 362 23.79 -8.72 -4.31
C PRO A 362 24.65 -8.29 -5.51
N ALA A 363 25.63 -9.11 -5.90
CA ALA A 363 26.46 -8.87 -7.08
C ALA A 363 25.59 -8.77 -8.35
N GLY A 364 25.84 -7.77 -9.20
CA GLY A 364 25.04 -7.52 -10.41
C GLY A 364 23.79 -6.64 -10.21
N THR A 365 23.59 -6.11 -9.01
CA THR A 365 22.62 -5.03 -8.78
C THR A 365 23.02 -3.79 -9.61
N PRO A 366 22.11 -3.16 -10.37
CA PRO A 366 22.41 -1.92 -11.09
C PRO A 366 23.00 -0.87 -10.12
N GLU A 367 24.17 -0.30 -10.45
CA GLU A 367 24.89 0.69 -9.61
C GLU A 367 24.09 1.98 -9.36
N SER A 368 23.03 2.22 -10.12
CA SER A 368 22.07 3.29 -9.86
C SER A 368 20.68 2.70 -9.52
N ILE A 369 20.19 3.07 -8.34
CA ILE A 369 18.77 2.91 -8.00
C ILE A 369 17.96 3.69 -9.04
N PRO A 370 16.83 3.15 -9.54
CA PRO A 370 15.90 3.95 -10.33
C PRO A 370 15.42 5.12 -9.49
N GLY A 371 16.04 6.30 -9.67
CA GLY A 371 15.49 7.53 -9.13
C GLY A 371 14.16 7.76 -9.83
N THR A 372 13.05 7.63 -9.10
CA THR A 372 11.76 8.07 -9.61
C THR A 372 11.91 9.56 -9.88
N SER A 373 11.85 9.97 -11.14
CA SER A 373 11.83 11.40 -11.44
C SER A 373 10.54 11.91 -10.82
N SER A 374 10.63 12.60 -9.66
CA SER A 374 9.51 13.40 -9.21
C SER A 374 9.42 14.53 -10.22
N GLY A 375 8.56 14.35 -11.23
CA GLY A 375 8.29 15.37 -12.22
C GLY A 375 7.91 16.64 -11.47
N SER A 376 8.69 17.69 -11.70
CA SER A 376 8.37 19.04 -11.30
C SER A 376 7.01 19.47 -11.86
N GLN A 377 6.35 20.35 -11.09
CA GLN A 377 5.27 21.27 -11.51
C GLN A 377 3.88 20.67 -11.78
N GLY A 378 3.06 20.68 -10.73
CA GLY A 378 1.69 21.17 -10.83
C GLY A 378 1.62 22.44 -9.99
N GLU A 379 1.70 23.61 -10.64
CA GLU A 379 1.39 24.88 -9.99
C GLU A 379 -0.10 24.83 -9.61
N VAL A 380 -0.38 24.66 -8.32
CA VAL A 380 -1.73 24.86 -7.80
C VAL A 380 -1.91 26.36 -7.69
N THR A 381 -2.38 26.97 -8.77
CA THR A 381 -2.88 28.35 -8.74
C THR A 381 -4.15 28.36 -7.86
N PRO A 382 -4.32 29.36 -6.98
CA PRO A 382 -5.33 29.38 -5.91
C PRO A 382 -6.79 29.22 -6.35
#